data_AF-A0ABD3R9Z6-F1
#
_entry.id   AF-A0ABD3R9Z6-F1
#
_cell.length_a   1.000
_cell.length_b   1.000
_cell.length_c   1.000
_cell.angle_alpha   90.00
_cell.angle_beta   90.00
_cell.angle_gamma   90.00
#
_symmetry.space_group_name_H-M   'P 1'
#
loop_
_entity.id
_entity.type
_entity.pdbx_description
1 polymer ?
#
loop_
_entity_poly.entity_id
_entity_poly.type
_entity_poly.pdbx_seq_one_letter_code
_entity_poly.pdbx_strand_id
1 'polypeptide(L)'
;MCVGMFVLNVSSMHLIGVFTSNLEVTAVATVPVPKITLIVGGSHGAGNYGMCGRAYDPRFLFTWPNSRISVMGGPQAASVLSTVKNDQMEKQTGKPMTQEENDAFEARLLEKYEQEGSPYFATARLWDDGVIQIEETRTVLGQALRVVSKDFHPLKEGNAYGVFRT
;
A
#
# COMPACT_ATOMS: atom_id res chain seq x y z
N MET A 1 -2.26 -26.44 -6.26
CA MET A 1 -2.79 -25.09 -6.53
C MET A 1 -2.01 -24.12 -5.66
N CYS A 2 -1.18 -23.27 -6.26
CA CYS A 2 -0.52 -22.19 -5.52
C CYS A 2 -1.40 -20.94 -5.62
N VAL A 3 -1.80 -20.37 -4.48
CA VAL A 3 -2.43 -19.06 -4.39
C VAL A 3 -1.50 -18.19 -3.56
N GLY A 4 -1.11 -17.03 -4.09
CA GLY A 4 -0.27 -16.08 -3.37
C GLY A 4 -1.14 -15.24 -2.45
N MET A 5 -0.92 -15.35 -1.13
CA MET A 5 -1.56 -14.49 -0.15
C MET A 5 -0.54 -13.46 0.34
N PHE A 6 -0.83 -12.18 0.11
CA PHE A 6 0.04 -11.08 0.53
C PHE A 6 -0.62 -10.37 1.71
N VAL A 7 0.06 -10.40 2.86
CA VAL A 7 -0.34 -9.67 4.06
C VAL A 7 0.44 -8.38 4.12
N LEU A 8 -0.27 -7.25 3.95
CA LEU A 8 0.32 -5.93 3.89
C LEU A 8 0.48 -5.35 5.30
N ASN A 9 1.72 -5.38 5.81
CA ASN A 9 2.14 -4.62 6.98
C ASN A 9 3.56 -4.05 6.74
N VAL A 10 3.71 -2.72 6.73
CA VAL A 10 4.98 -2.02 6.50
C VAL A 10 6.08 -2.43 7.50
N SER A 11 5.74 -2.89 8.72
CA SER A 11 6.73 -3.42 9.67
C SER A 11 7.42 -4.70 9.19
N SER A 12 6.79 -5.49 8.32
CA SER A 12 7.37 -6.74 7.76
C SER A 12 8.48 -6.47 6.74
N MET A 13 8.52 -5.26 6.18
CA MET A 13 9.40 -4.93 5.06
C MET A 13 10.85 -4.66 5.47
N HIS A 14 11.12 -4.37 6.75
CA HIS A 14 12.49 -4.25 7.28
C HIS A 14 13.24 -5.60 7.32
N LEU A 15 12.52 -6.73 7.30
CA LEU A 15 13.11 -8.07 7.29
C LEU A 15 13.47 -8.55 5.87
N ILE A 16 12.96 -7.88 4.82
CA ILE A 16 13.18 -8.22 3.42
C ILE A 16 13.96 -7.04 2.82
N GLY A 17 15.29 -7.16 2.77
CA GLY A 17 16.21 -6.07 2.46
C GLY A 17 15.76 -5.14 1.32
N VAL A 18 15.81 -3.84 1.59
CA VAL A 18 15.40 -2.72 0.69
C VAL A 18 16.05 -2.75 -0.70
N PHE A 19 17.07 -3.58 -0.92
CA PHE A 19 17.76 -3.77 -2.20
C PHE A 19 17.13 -4.79 -3.17
N THR A 20 16.12 -5.60 -2.76
CA THR A 20 15.45 -6.58 -3.65
C THR A 20 14.10 -6.11 -4.22
N SER A 21 13.74 -4.85 -4.04
CA SER A 21 12.39 -4.31 -4.36
C SER A 21 11.97 -4.48 -5.82
N ASN A 22 12.88 -4.40 -6.78
CA ASN A 22 12.54 -4.58 -8.21
C ASN A 22 12.23 -6.04 -8.57
N LEU A 23 12.88 -7.00 -7.92
CA LEU A 23 12.67 -8.43 -8.18
C LEU A 23 11.29 -8.86 -7.68
N GLU A 24 10.93 -8.39 -6.49
CA GLU A 24 9.65 -8.68 -5.85
C GLU A 24 8.47 -8.08 -6.64
N VAL A 25 8.58 -6.82 -7.06
CA VAL A 25 7.57 -6.16 -7.91
C VAL A 25 7.41 -6.88 -9.25
N THR A 26 8.51 -7.28 -9.89
CA THR A 26 8.45 -8.03 -11.15
C THR A 26 7.76 -9.37 -10.96
N ALA A 27 8.08 -10.08 -9.87
CA ALA A 27 7.44 -11.35 -9.55
C ALA A 27 5.93 -11.20 -9.26
N VAL A 28 5.53 -10.20 -8.48
CA VAL A 28 4.12 -9.92 -8.16
C VAL A 28 3.32 -9.53 -9.41
N ALA A 29 3.94 -8.79 -10.33
CA ALA A 29 3.32 -8.42 -11.59
C ALA A 29 3.12 -9.62 -12.53
N THR A 30 4.10 -10.52 -12.64
CA THR A 30 4.09 -11.58 -13.66
C THR A 30 3.62 -12.94 -13.16
N VAL A 31 3.38 -13.14 -11.87
CA VAL A 31 2.98 -14.44 -11.35
C VAL A 31 1.58 -14.83 -11.87
N PRO A 32 1.43 -16.00 -12.52
CA PRO A 32 0.21 -16.42 -13.20
C PRO A 32 -0.77 -17.14 -12.25
N VAL A 33 -0.72 -16.82 -10.96
CA VAL A 33 -1.60 -17.42 -9.95
C VAL A 33 -2.59 -16.37 -9.44
N PRO A 34 -3.78 -16.78 -8.98
CA PRO A 34 -4.67 -15.86 -8.29
C PRO A 34 -3.95 -15.25 -7.07
N LYS A 35 -4.06 -13.94 -6.93
CA LYS A 35 -3.49 -13.16 -5.83
C LYS A 35 -4.64 -12.64 -4.97
N ILE A 36 -4.51 -12.77 -3.66
CA ILE A 36 -5.44 -12.19 -2.69
C ILE A 36 -4.61 -11.34 -1.72
N THR A 37 -5.05 -10.11 -1.52
CA THR A 37 -4.34 -9.12 -0.70
C THR A 37 -5.20 -8.74 0.50
N LEU A 38 -4.58 -8.69 1.68
CA LEU A 38 -5.20 -8.16 2.89
C LEU A 38 -4.31 -7.08 3.51
N ILE A 39 -4.83 -5.87 3.63
CA ILE A 39 -4.17 -4.76 4.34
C ILE A 39 -4.51 -4.84 5.82
N VAL A 40 -3.54 -5.16 6.65
CA VAL A 40 -3.71 -5.31 8.11
C VAL A 40 -3.22 -4.10 8.92
N GLY A 41 -2.42 -3.22 8.29
CA GLY A 41 -1.80 -2.07 8.94
C GLY A 41 -1.51 -0.96 7.95
N GLY A 42 -0.33 -0.34 8.05
CA GLY A 42 0.11 0.65 7.08
C GLY A 42 0.37 0.03 5.70
N SER A 43 -0.08 0.69 4.64
CA SER A 43 0.24 0.41 3.25
C SER A 43 0.71 1.70 2.59
N HIS A 44 2.04 1.87 2.52
CA HIS A 44 2.65 3.13 2.12
C HIS A 44 3.62 2.97 0.96
N GLY A 45 3.50 3.83 -0.06
CA GLY A 45 4.47 4.01 -1.12
C GLY A 45 4.87 2.71 -1.83
N ALA A 46 6.18 2.48 -1.97
CA ALA A 46 6.72 1.31 -2.67
C ALA A 46 6.33 -0.03 -2.02
N GLY A 47 6.02 -0.03 -0.71
CA GLY A 47 5.53 -1.23 -0.02
C GLY A 47 4.17 -1.70 -0.49
N ASN A 48 3.30 -0.77 -0.92
CA ASN A 48 2.05 -1.13 -1.55
C ASN A 48 2.29 -1.91 -2.86
N TYR A 49 3.32 -1.52 -3.61
CA TYR A 49 3.63 -2.14 -4.89
C TYR A 49 4.25 -3.53 -4.73
N GLY A 50 5.26 -3.66 -3.85
CA GLY A 50 5.93 -4.94 -3.61
C GLY A 50 5.02 -6.03 -3.06
N MET A 51 3.92 -5.65 -2.39
CA MET A 51 3.02 -6.58 -1.71
C MET A 51 1.65 -6.72 -2.39
N CYS A 52 1.60 -6.56 -3.71
CA CYS A 52 0.39 -6.76 -4.52
C CYS A 52 -0.77 -5.82 -4.14
N GLY A 53 -0.51 -4.52 -4.08
CA GLY A 53 -1.56 -3.50 -3.99
C GLY A 53 -2.50 -3.48 -5.19
N ARG A 54 -3.48 -2.57 -5.18
CA ARG A 54 -4.58 -2.55 -6.16
C ARG A 54 -4.13 -2.52 -7.62
N ALA A 55 -3.01 -1.85 -7.92
CA ALA A 55 -2.46 -1.74 -9.27
C ALA A 55 -1.89 -3.05 -9.86
N TYR A 56 -1.75 -4.11 -9.05
CA TYR A 56 -1.22 -5.42 -9.48
C TYR A 56 -2.33 -6.46 -9.67
N ASP A 57 -3.58 -5.99 -9.76
CA ASP A 57 -4.78 -6.78 -10.03
C ASP A 57 -4.91 -8.05 -9.16
N PRO A 58 -4.92 -7.93 -7.83
CA PRO A 58 -5.36 -9.03 -7.00
C PRO A 58 -6.83 -9.35 -7.31
N ARG A 59 -7.21 -10.63 -7.24
CA ARG A 59 -8.60 -11.07 -7.43
C ARG A 59 -9.52 -10.48 -6.37
N PHE A 60 -8.99 -10.34 -5.16
CA PHE A 60 -9.63 -9.65 -4.05
C PHE A 60 -8.58 -8.88 -3.25
N LEU A 61 -8.91 -7.65 -2.87
CA LEU A 61 -8.14 -6.82 -1.95
C LEU A 61 -9.05 -6.40 -0.80
N PHE A 62 -8.78 -6.86 0.40
CA PHE A 62 -9.51 -6.46 1.60
C PHE A 62 -8.67 -5.58 2.51
N THR A 63 -9.32 -4.84 3.38
CA THR A 63 -8.63 -4.04 4.39
C THR A 63 -9.23 -4.23 5.78
N TRP A 64 -8.40 -4.14 6.82
CA TRP A 64 -8.87 -4.05 8.20
C TRP A 64 -9.29 -2.62 8.58
N PRO A 65 -10.11 -2.44 9.63
CA PRO A 65 -10.60 -1.13 10.06
C PRO A 65 -9.49 -0.24 10.67
N ASN A 66 -8.39 -0.84 11.11
CA ASN A 66 -7.24 -0.15 11.68
C ASN A 66 -6.14 0.18 10.65
N SER A 67 -6.32 -0.19 9.38
CA SER A 67 -5.29 0.02 8.36
C SER A 67 -5.15 1.50 7.98
N ARG A 68 -4.04 1.88 7.35
CA ARG A 68 -3.88 3.20 6.73
C ARG A 68 -3.23 3.04 5.36
N ILE A 69 -3.80 3.65 4.32
CA ILE A 69 -3.24 3.61 2.96
C ILE A 69 -2.89 5.02 2.49
N SER A 70 -1.65 5.24 2.05
CA SER A 70 -1.22 6.55 1.54
C SER A 70 0.08 6.43 0.74
N VAL A 71 0.52 7.52 0.09
CA VAL A 71 1.81 7.53 -0.62
C VAL A 71 3.00 7.40 0.34
N MET A 72 2.88 7.98 1.54
CA MET A 72 3.88 7.86 2.62
C MET A 72 3.18 8.05 3.98
N GLY A 73 3.84 7.71 5.09
CA GLY A 73 3.27 7.93 6.42
C GLY A 73 3.03 9.42 6.70
N GLY A 74 1.94 9.75 7.41
CA GLY A 74 1.56 11.15 7.70
C GLY A 74 2.70 11.99 8.31
N PRO A 75 3.37 11.53 9.38
CA PRO A 75 4.50 12.27 9.97
C PRO A 75 5.68 12.46 9.01
N GLN A 76 5.94 11.48 8.15
CA GLN A 76 6.98 11.58 7.13
C GLN A 76 6.63 12.61 6.06
N ALA A 77 5.36 12.63 5.62
CA ALA A 77 4.86 13.62 4.68
C ALA A 77 4.94 15.03 5.25
N ALA A 78 4.54 15.22 6.51
CA ALA A 78 4.60 16.50 7.21
C ALA A 78 6.03 17.04 7.21
N SER A 79 6.99 16.26 7.72
CA SER A 79 8.40 16.67 7.80
C SER A 79 9.01 17.02 6.43
N VAL A 80 8.77 16.20 5.40
CA VAL A 80 9.33 16.45 4.05
C VAL A 80 8.69 17.69 3.42
N LEU A 81 7.38 17.83 3.49
CA LEU A 81 6.67 18.96 2.88
C LEU A 81 6.95 20.27 3.62
N SER A 82 7.10 20.25 4.94
CA SER A 82 7.52 21.42 5.72
C SER A 82 8.91 21.89 5.31
N THR A 83 9.85 20.96 5.16
CA THR A 83 11.22 21.28 4.70
C THR A 83 11.20 21.94 3.33
N VAL A 84 10.51 21.33 2.36
CA VAL A 84 10.38 21.89 1.00
C VAL A 84 9.72 23.27 1.03
N LYS A 85 8.71 23.47 1.88
CA LYS A 85 8.01 24.74 1.98
C LYS A 85 8.88 25.84 2.61
N ASN A 86 9.68 25.51 3.62
CA ASN A 86 10.65 26.44 4.21
C ASN A 86 11.71 26.86 3.18
N ASP A 87 12.29 25.91 2.44
CA ASP A 87 13.27 26.21 1.39
C ASP A 87 12.70 27.12 0.30
N GLN A 88 11.42 26.93 -0.05
CA GLN A 88 10.73 27.78 -1.02
C GLN A 88 10.49 29.19 -0.48
N MET A 89 10.06 29.30 0.78
CA MET A 89 9.83 30.58 1.45
C MET A 89 11.13 31.37 1.58
N GLU A 90 12.21 30.73 2.00
CA GLU A 90 13.52 31.37 2.12
C GLU A 90 14.01 31.92 0.76
N LYS A 91 13.81 31.17 -0.33
CA LYS A 91 14.15 31.64 -1.69
C LYS A 91 13.27 32.81 -2.18
N GLN A 92 12.02 32.89 -1.73
CA GLN A 92 11.05 33.89 -2.21
C GLN A 92 11.06 35.18 -1.39
N THR A 93 11.15 35.06 -0.06
CA THR A 93 10.97 36.17 0.89
C THR A 93 12.22 36.45 1.71
N GLY A 94 13.27 35.62 1.57
CA GLY A 94 14.51 35.71 2.35
C GLY A 94 14.38 35.18 3.77
N LYS A 95 13.24 34.58 4.14
CA LYS A 95 12.98 34.03 5.48
C LYS A 95 12.18 32.72 5.42
N PRO A 96 12.51 31.71 6.23
CA PRO A 96 11.67 30.53 6.39
C PRO A 96 10.36 30.89 7.13
N MET A 97 9.43 29.94 7.19
CA MET A 97 8.21 30.10 7.99
C MET A 97 8.54 30.18 9.49
N THR A 98 7.70 30.85 10.27
CA THR A 98 7.83 30.84 11.73
C THR A 98 7.54 29.44 12.29
N GLN A 99 7.85 29.22 13.58
CA GLN A 99 7.55 27.94 14.22
C GLN A 99 6.04 27.68 14.24
N GLU A 100 5.24 28.70 14.55
CA GLU A 100 3.78 28.59 14.61
C GLU A 100 3.18 28.28 13.24
N GLU A 101 3.72 28.88 12.18
CA GLU A 101 3.31 28.60 10.79
C GLU A 101 3.66 27.18 10.37
N ASN A 102 4.84 26.69 10.76
CA ASN A 102 5.27 25.30 10.53
C ASN A 102 4.35 24.31 11.26
N ASP A 103 4.12 24.52 12.56
CA ASP A 103 3.27 23.63 13.37
C ASP A 103 1.84 23.57 12.82
N ALA A 104 1.28 24.72 12.44
CA ALA A 104 -0.03 24.79 11.82
C ALA A 104 -0.06 24.12 10.43
N PHE A 105 1.03 24.20 9.66
CA PHE A 105 1.15 23.51 8.38
C PHE A 105 1.20 21.99 8.54
N GLU A 106 2.03 21.50 9.47
CA GLU A 106 2.14 20.06 9.78
C GLU A 106 0.85 19.49 10.34
N ALA A 107 0.19 20.18 11.27
CA ALA A 107 -1.08 19.74 11.84
C ALA A 107 -2.15 19.53 10.76
N ARG A 108 -2.26 20.45 9.79
CA ARG A 108 -3.20 20.30 8.66
C ARG A 108 -2.84 19.13 7.75
N LEU A 109 -1.55 18.89 7.53
CA LEU A 109 -1.12 17.73 6.74
C LEU A 109 -1.42 16.41 7.45
N LEU A 110 -1.15 16.33 8.75
CA LEU A 110 -1.45 15.14 9.55
C LEU A 110 -2.95 14.82 9.53
N GLU A 111 -3.80 15.83 9.73
CA GLU A 111 -5.25 15.66 9.66
C GLU A 111 -5.69 15.19 8.27
N LYS A 112 -5.17 15.79 7.21
CA LYS A 112 -5.47 15.37 5.83
C LYS A 112 -5.08 13.91 5.58
N TYR A 113 -3.88 13.50 6.00
CA TYR A 113 -3.41 12.12 5.84
C TYR A 113 -4.22 11.13 6.66
N GLU A 114 -4.71 11.52 7.83
CA GLU A 114 -5.57 10.66 8.65
C GLU A 114 -6.95 10.47 8.03
N GLN A 115 -7.54 11.55 7.48
CA GLN A 115 -8.82 11.50 6.78
C GLN A 115 -8.73 10.70 5.48
N GLU A 116 -7.77 11.03 4.61
CA GLU A 116 -7.62 10.39 3.30
C GLU A 116 -7.01 8.98 3.39
N GLY A 117 -6.25 8.71 4.46
CA GLY A 117 -5.62 7.41 4.68
C GLY A 117 -6.52 6.37 5.35
N SER A 118 -7.69 6.78 5.84
CA SER A 118 -8.66 5.89 6.49
C SER A 118 -9.16 4.78 5.55
N PRO A 119 -9.39 3.54 6.05
CA PRO A 119 -9.92 2.46 5.23
C PRO A 119 -11.33 2.78 4.69
N TYR A 120 -12.10 3.59 5.42
CA TYR A 120 -13.41 4.06 4.96
C TYR A 120 -13.29 5.04 3.78
N PHE A 121 -12.23 5.84 3.74
CA PHE A 121 -11.97 6.73 2.60
C PHE A 121 -11.57 5.95 1.36
N ALA A 122 -10.75 4.91 1.54
CA ALA A 122 -10.28 4.01 0.50
C ALA A 122 -11.41 3.16 -0.09
N THR A 123 -12.21 2.51 0.76
CA THR A 123 -13.30 1.62 0.33
C THR A 123 -14.40 2.37 -0.41
N ALA A 124 -14.71 3.61 0.00
CA ALA A 124 -15.66 4.49 -0.69
C ALA A 124 -15.22 4.83 -2.13
N ARG A 125 -13.94 4.61 -2.46
CA ARG A 125 -13.32 4.84 -3.77
C ARG A 125 -12.90 3.56 -4.48
N LEU A 126 -13.31 2.40 -3.96
CA LEU A 126 -13.02 1.08 -4.55
C LEU A 126 -11.51 0.78 -4.68
N TRP A 127 -10.71 1.36 -3.79
CA TRP A 127 -9.28 0.99 -3.68
C TRP A 127 -9.11 -0.42 -3.11
N ASP A 128 -10.07 -0.84 -2.31
CA ASP A 128 -10.29 -2.19 -1.80
C ASP A 128 -11.70 -2.67 -2.16
N ASP A 129 -11.90 -3.99 -2.06
CA ASP A 129 -13.16 -4.68 -2.28
C ASP A 129 -13.98 -4.81 -0.98
N GLY A 130 -13.54 -4.18 0.11
CA GLY A 130 -14.27 -4.10 1.37
C GLY A 130 -13.39 -4.02 2.61
N VAL A 131 -13.93 -3.32 3.62
CA VAL A 131 -13.41 -3.34 5.00
C VAL A 131 -14.00 -4.56 5.71
N ILE A 132 -13.15 -5.42 6.25
CA ILE A 132 -13.56 -6.64 6.97
C ILE A 132 -13.16 -6.58 8.44
N GLN A 133 -13.95 -7.18 9.32
CA GLN A 133 -13.57 -7.30 10.73
C GLN A 133 -12.39 -8.27 10.88
N ILE A 134 -11.57 -8.05 11.91
CA ILE A 134 -10.35 -8.84 12.14
C ILE A 134 -10.70 -10.31 12.35
N GLU A 135 -11.77 -10.58 13.08
CA GLU A 135 -12.27 -11.92 13.42
C GLU A 135 -12.81 -12.67 12.20
N GLU A 136 -13.30 -11.93 11.20
CA GLU A 136 -13.89 -12.49 9.97
C GLU A 136 -12.85 -12.84 8.91
N THR A 137 -11.59 -12.39 9.10
CA THR A 137 -10.48 -12.56 8.15
C THR A 137 -10.39 -13.98 7.59
N ARG A 138 -10.39 -14.99 8.45
CA ARG A 138 -10.28 -16.39 8.02
C ARG A 138 -11.47 -16.83 7.15
N THR A 139 -12.68 -16.43 7.52
CA THR A 139 -13.91 -16.79 6.82
C THR A 139 -13.94 -16.14 5.44
N VAL A 140 -13.69 -14.82 5.37
CA VAL A 140 -13.69 -14.07 4.11
C VAL A 140 -12.59 -14.57 3.17
N LEU A 141 -11.36 -14.75 3.66
CA LEU A 141 -10.27 -15.26 2.85
C LEU A 141 -10.51 -16.71 2.40
N GLY A 142 -11.11 -17.55 3.24
CA GLY A 142 -11.49 -18.91 2.86
C GLY A 142 -12.54 -18.93 1.74
N GLN A 143 -13.53 -18.01 1.79
CA GLN A 143 -14.52 -17.85 0.73
C GLN A 143 -13.89 -17.31 -0.55
N ALA A 144 -13.06 -16.27 -0.46
CA ALA A 144 -12.33 -15.71 -1.59
C ALA A 144 -11.45 -16.79 -2.25
N LEU A 145 -10.71 -17.56 -1.46
CA LEU A 145 -9.90 -18.69 -1.93
C LEU A 145 -10.76 -19.72 -2.67
N ARG A 146 -11.92 -20.09 -2.11
CA ARG A 146 -12.85 -21.02 -2.75
C ARG A 146 -13.36 -20.49 -4.09
N VAL A 147 -13.64 -19.19 -4.21
CA VAL A 147 -14.07 -18.57 -5.47
C VAL A 147 -12.94 -18.62 -6.50
N VAL A 148 -11.75 -18.10 -6.16
CA VAL A 148 -10.63 -18.04 -7.11
C VAL A 148 -10.10 -19.42 -7.49
N SER A 149 -10.28 -20.43 -6.62
CA SER A 149 -9.90 -21.82 -6.91
C SER A 149 -10.74 -22.46 -8.02
N LYS A 150 -11.98 -22.01 -8.21
CA LYS A 150 -12.89 -22.57 -9.22
C LYS A 150 -12.64 -22.00 -10.61
N ASP A 151 -12.13 -20.77 -10.67
CA ASP A 151 -11.85 -20.03 -11.91
C ASP A 151 -10.37 -20.14 -12.33
N PHE A 152 -9.59 -21.01 -11.66
CA PHE A 152 -8.18 -21.18 -11.97
C PHE A 152 -8.00 -22.12 -13.15
N HIS A 153 -7.77 -21.53 -14.32
CA HIS A 153 -7.24 -22.22 -15.48
C HIS A 153 -5.72 -21.99 -15.55
N PRO A 154 -4.88 -23.03 -15.44
CA PRO A 154 -3.44 -22.86 -15.65
C PRO A 154 -3.21 -22.31 -17.06
N LEU A 155 -2.47 -21.20 -17.17
CA LEU A 155 -2.08 -20.64 -18.46
C LEU A 155 -1.33 -21.72 -19.25
N LYS A 156 -1.76 -21.97 -20.49
CA LYS A 156 -1.04 -22.84 -21.44
C LYS A 156 0.27 -22.15 -21.81
N GLU A 157 1.38 -22.84 -21.55
CA GLU A 157 2.79 -22.58 -21.92
C GLU A 157 3.25 -21.11 -22.06
N GLY A 158 4.20 -20.72 -21.21
CA GLY A 158 4.93 -19.45 -21.33
C GLY A 158 4.84 -18.56 -20.08
N ASN A 159 5.17 -19.08 -18.90
CA ASN A 159 5.35 -18.24 -17.72
C ASN A 159 6.69 -17.50 -17.83
N ALA A 160 6.71 -16.42 -18.60
CA ALA A 160 7.86 -15.55 -18.71
C ALA A 160 7.80 -14.50 -17.59
N TYR A 161 8.65 -14.66 -16.58
CA TYR A 161 8.99 -13.54 -15.73
C TYR A 161 9.63 -12.45 -16.60
N GLY A 162 9.40 -11.18 -16.23
CA GLY A 162 10.12 -10.06 -16.85
C GLY A 162 11.62 -10.14 -16.57
N VAL A 163 12.40 -9.29 -17.23
CA VAL A 163 13.84 -9.21 -16.98
C VAL A 163 14.08 -8.77 -15.54
N PHE A 164 14.66 -9.66 -14.75
CA PHE A 164 15.12 -9.34 -13.41
C PHE A 164 16.39 -8.49 -13.48
N ARG A 165 16.35 -7.31 -12.88
CA ARG A 165 17.54 -6.47 -12.69
C ARG A 165 18.27 -6.94 -11.44
N THR A 166 19.37 -7.68 -11.63
CA THR A 166 20.27 -8.19 -10.58
C THR A 166 21.41 -7.23 -10.29
#